data_AF-A0A7C4B5N6-F1
#
_entry.id   AF-A0A7C4B5N6-F1
#
_cell.length_a   1.000
_cell.length_b   1.000
_cell.length_c   1.000
_cell.angle_alpha   90.00
_cell.angle_beta   90.00
_cell.angle_gamma   90.00
#
_symmetry.space_group_name_H-M   'P 1'
#
loop_
_entity.id
_entity.type
_entity.pdbx_description
1 polymer ?
#
loop_
_entity_poly.entity_id
_entity_poly.type
_entity_poly.pdbx_seq_one_letter_code
_entity_poly.pdbx_strand_id
1 'polypeptide(L)'
;MKITETISRFVVETEFENIPEDIVNKVKECFLDSLGVGIAGFTLEREMLKPILELVKEARVGESTVIVDGFKTDFLHAALANGCFIHSIDFDDTHPAALTHTSSVLVPAALALGEKLSSNGREIITAFTLGFEVAAKVGRSVMPDLARFWHSTALNGAIGAAALGGKLLKLDVEQMNMALGIAADIASGTYACIEFGDITKSLHSGMAAMKGLLAAWLVKKGGIGPKNIFEYEKGYCRIYSNNPKIERISENLGKPFEIAFNGIKAFPSILASHTPIQALMKIMESRNVKSRGN
;
A
#
# COMPACT_ATOMS: atom_id res chain seq x y z
N MET A 1 -2.09 -20.73 18.11
CA MET A 1 -1.60 -20.50 16.73
C MET A 1 -0.66 -19.31 16.77
N LYS A 2 0.39 -19.34 15.96
CA LYS A 2 1.37 -18.24 15.84
C LYS A 2 0.73 -17.03 15.14
N ILE A 3 1.13 -15.80 15.47
CA ILE A 3 0.46 -14.57 14.98
C ILE A 3 0.53 -14.47 13.45
N THR A 4 1.72 -14.69 12.87
CA THR A 4 1.89 -14.68 11.41
C THR A 4 1.08 -15.80 10.75
N GLU A 5 0.98 -16.97 11.38
CA GLU A 5 0.15 -18.08 10.87
C GLU A 5 -1.35 -17.73 10.92
N THR A 6 -1.83 -17.09 11.99
CA THR A 6 -3.22 -16.66 12.13
C THR A 6 -3.64 -15.71 11.02
N ILE A 7 -2.84 -14.66 10.76
CA ILE A 7 -3.15 -13.70 9.69
C ILE A 7 -2.97 -14.32 8.30
N SER A 8 -1.99 -15.22 8.11
CA SER A 8 -1.82 -15.97 6.86
C SER A 8 -3.06 -16.81 6.55
N ARG A 9 -3.56 -17.54 7.56
CA ARG A 9 -4.78 -18.33 7.45
C ARG A 9 -5.99 -17.48 7.10
N PHE A 10 -6.17 -16.35 7.78
CA PHE A 10 -7.25 -15.41 7.48
C PHE A 10 -7.22 -14.94 6.03
N VAL A 11 -6.05 -14.57 5.50
CA VAL A 11 -5.91 -14.16 4.08
C VAL A 11 -6.28 -15.30 3.13
N VAL A 12 -5.79 -16.51 3.40
CA VAL A 12 -6.04 -17.68 2.54
C VAL A 12 -7.52 -18.08 2.55
N GLU A 13 -8.14 -18.15 3.72
CA GLU A 13 -9.49 -18.69 3.91
C GLU A 13 -10.62 -17.68 3.64
N THR A 14 -10.36 -16.36 3.68
CA THR A 14 -11.41 -15.35 3.44
C THR A 14 -11.82 -15.30 1.97
N GLU A 15 -13.11 -15.44 1.68
CA GLU A 15 -13.70 -15.36 0.35
C GLU A 15 -14.41 -14.01 0.12
N PHE A 16 -14.79 -13.73 -1.11
CA PHE A 16 -15.47 -12.47 -1.46
C PHE A 16 -16.78 -12.33 -0.67
N GLU A 17 -17.50 -13.43 -0.47
CA GLU A 17 -18.77 -13.52 0.24
C GLU A 17 -18.65 -13.16 1.72
N ASN A 18 -17.44 -13.18 2.29
CA ASN A 18 -17.19 -12.76 3.65
C ASN A 18 -16.97 -11.25 3.79
N ILE A 19 -16.88 -10.51 2.67
CA ILE A 19 -16.62 -9.07 2.64
C ILE A 19 -17.96 -8.33 2.59
N PRO A 20 -18.29 -7.51 3.61
CA PRO A 20 -19.51 -6.71 3.61
C PRO A 20 -19.60 -5.74 2.42
N GLU A 21 -20.81 -5.44 1.97
CA GLU A 21 -21.04 -4.59 0.79
C GLU A 21 -20.48 -3.17 0.95
N ASP A 22 -20.54 -2.59 2.14
CA ASP A 22 -19.95 -1.29 2.46
C ASP A 22 -18.42 -1.31 2.32
N ILE A 23 -17.78 -2.42 2.69
CA ILE A 23 -16.35 -2.63 2.47
C ILE A 23 -16.04 -2.76 0.97
N VAL A 24 -16.85 -3.50 0.21
CA VAL A 24 -16.72 -3.58 -1.25
C VAL A 24 -16.81 -2.21 -1.90
N ASN A 25 -17.76 -1.38 -1.47
CA ASN A 25 -17.89 -0.01 -1.96
C ASN A 25 -16.69 0.85 -1.56
N LYS A 26 -16.16 0.68 -0.35
CA LYS A 26 -14.95 1.38 0.09
C LYS A 26 -13.72 1.03 -0.76
N VAL A 27 -13.58 -0.23 -1.15
CA VAL A 27 -12.53 -0.65 -2.09
C VAL A 27 -12.69 0.08 -3.43
N LYS A 28 -13.90 0.13 -3.99
CA LYS A 28 -14.15 0.86 -5.25
C LYS A 28 -13.81 2.34 -5.14
N GLU A 29 -14.13 2.98 -4.01
CA GLU A 29 -13.72 4.37 -3.74
C GLU A 29 -12.19 4.52 -3.77
N CYS A 30 -11.45 3.64 -3.08
CA CYS A 30 -9.98 3.65 -3.08
C CYS A 30 -9.39 3.50 -4.49
N PHE A 31 -9.96 2.64 -5.33
CA PHE A 31 -9.53 2.50 -6.73
C PHE A 31 -9.82 3.77 -7.55
N LEU A 32 -11.02 4.35 -7.39
CA LEU A 32 -11.39 5.58 -8.11
C LEU A 32 -10.49 6.75 -7.71
N ASP A 33 -10.29 6.94 -6.40
CA ASP A 33 -9.39 7.95 -5.83
C ASP A 33 -7.96 7.77 -6.36
N SER A 34 -7.40 6.56 -6.21
CA SER A 34 -6.02 6.27 -6.62
C SER A 34 -5.81 6.47 -8.12
N LEU A 35 -6.76 6.08 -8.98
CA LEU A 35 -6.64 6.31 -10.43
C LEU A 35 -6.70 7.80 -10.76
N GLY A 36 -7.59 8.56 -10.13
CA GLY A 36 -7.67 10.01 -10.30
C GLY A 36 -6.39 10.72 -9.86
N VAL A 37 -5.88 10.36 -8.68
CA VAL A 37 -4.62 10.87 -8.15
C VAL A 37 -3.45 10.47 -9.03
N GLY A 38 -3.39 9.22 -9.53
CA GLY A 38 -2.34 8.77 -10.44
C GLY A 38 -2.31 9.54 -11.75
N ILE A 39 -3.47 9.88 -12.32
CA ILE A 39 -3.58 10.74 -13.51
C ILE A 39 -3.05 12.15 -13.21
N ALA A 40 -3.49 12.75 -12.10
CA ALA A 40 -3.03 14.07 -11.69
C ALA A 40 -1.52 14.07 -11.43
N GLY A 41 -1.03 13.06 -10.71
CA GLY A 41 0.37 12.89 -10.36
C GLY A 41 1.27 12.73 -11.57
N PHE A 42 0.88 11.90 -12.54
CA PHE A 42 1.60 11.78 -13.81
C PHE A 42 1.62 13.09 -14.61
N THR A 43 0.52 13.83 -14.59
CA THR A 43 0.37 15.06 -15.38
C THR A 43 1.13 16.24 -14.77
N LEU A 44 1.05 16.42 -13.45
CA LEU A 44 1.66 17.54 -12.73
C LEU A 44 3.14 17.33 -12.46
N GLU A 45 3.57 16.10 -12.19
CA GLU A 45 4.94 15.76 -11.77
C GLU A 45 5.73 15.00 -12.86
N ARG A 46 5.40 15.24 -14.14
CA ARG A 46 5.92 14.46 -15.27
C ARG A 46 7.45 14.46 -15.36
N GLU A 47 8.09 15.60 -15.12
CA GLU A 47 9.56 15.71 -15.16
C GLU A 47 10.21 14.94 -14.00
N MET A 48 9.64 15.00 -12.79
CA MET A 48 10.12 14.20 -11.65
C MET A 48 9.96 12.70 -11.91
N LEU A 49 8.89 12.29 -12.59
CA LEU A 49 8.59 10.89 -12.89
C LEU A 49 9.31 10.35 -14.15
N LYS A 50 9.99 11.20 -14.92
CA LYS A 50 10.67 10.79 -16.16
C LYS A 50 11.71 9.68 -15.96
N PRO A 51 12.62 9.73 -14.96
CA PRO A 51 13.62 8.68 -14.77
C PRO A 51 13.01 7.30 -14.49
N ILE A 52 11.92 7.25 -13.71
CA ILE A 52 11.25 5.97 -13.43
C ILE A 52 10.54 5.43 -14.67
N LEU A 53 9.97 6.30 -15.51
CA LEU A 53 9.37 5.93 -16.79
C LEU A 53 10.40 5.34 -17.76
N GLU A 54 11.58 5.97 -17.88
CA GLU A 54 12.67 5.49 -18.72
C GLU A 54 13.17 4.11 -18.25
N LEU A 55 13.42 3.96 -16.95
CA LEU A 55 13.81 2.68 -16.34
C LEU A 55 12.78 1.57 -16.63
N VAL A 56 11.49 1.86 -16.50
CA VAL A 56 10.42 0.87 -16.71
C VAL A 56 10.23 0.53 -18.20
N LYS A 57 10.59 1.44 -19.12
CA LYS A 57 10.60 1.17 -20.57
C LYS A 57 11.75 0.27 -21.01
N GLU A 58 12.85 0.26 -20.26
CA GLU A 58 13.98 -0.67 -20.48
C GLU A 58 13.70 -2.09 -19.94
N ALA A 59 12.68 -2.24 -19.11
CA ALA A 59 12.27 -3.54 -18.57
C ALA A 59 11.64 -4.44 -19.64
N ARG A 60 11.36 -5.69 -19.26
CA ARG A 60 10.84 -6.70 -20.18
C ARG A 60 9.40 -6.36 -20.58
N VAL A 61 9.11 -6.49 -21.88
CA VAL A 61 7.73 -6.45 -22.39
C VAL A 61 6.86 -7.52 -21.71
N GLY A 62 5.68 -7.12 -21.26
CA GLY A 62 4.71 -7.97 -20.57
C GLY A 62 3.27 -7.54 -20.83
N GLU A 63 2.35 -8.06 -20.03
CA GLU A 63 0.91 -7.87 -20.21
C GLU A 63 0.34 -6.70 -19.40
N SER A 64 1.10 -6.19 -18.43
CA SER A 64 0.65 -5.24 -17.43
C SER A 64 0.87 -3.80 -17.87
N THR A 65 -0.14 -2.96 -17.68
CA THR A 65 -0.23 -1.60 -18.19
C THR A 65 0.41 -0.60 -17.23
N VAL A 66 1.28 0.27 -17.75
CA VAL A 66 1.67 1.50 -17.07
C VAL A 66 0.57 2.53 -17.31
N ILE A 67 -0.17 2.88 -16.27
CA ILE A 67 -1.35 3.74 -16.38
C ILE A 67 -0.97 5.11 -16.93
N VAL A 68 -1.92 5.76 -17.62
CA VAL A 68 -1.74 7.05 -18.31
C VAL A 68 -0.86 6.99 -19.56
N ASP A 69 0.39 6.52 -19.48
CA ASP A 69 1.29 6.40 -20.65
C ASP A 69 0.84 5.26 -21.59
N GLY A 70 0.21 4.21 -21.05
CA GLY A 70 -0.52 3.18 -21.81
C GLY A 70 0.34 2.06 -22.40
N PHE A 71 1.67 2.15 -22.30
CA PHE A 71 2.55 1.03 -22.69
C PHE A 71 2.46 -0.12 -21.68
N LYS A 72 2.95 -1.30 -22.11
CA LYS A 72 2.93 -2.51 -21.30
C LYS A 72 4.33 -3.02 -21.00
N THR A 73 4.49 -3.56 -19.79
CA THR A 73 5.73 -4.12 -19.25
C THR A 73 5.38 -5.32 -18.34
N ASP A 74 6.35 -5.93 -17.68
CA ASP A 74 6.06 -6.95 -16.67
C ASP A 74 5.37 -6.36 -15.43
N PHE A 75 4.62 -7.20 -14.72
CA PHE A 75 3.77 -6.78 -13.61
C PHE A 75 4.52 -6.13 -12.45
N LEU A 76 5.81 -6.42 -12.26
CA LEU A 76 6.61 -5.83 -11.19
C LEU A 76 6.95 -4.37 -11.52
N HIS A 77 7.41 -4.13 -12.75
CA HIS A 77 7.74 -2.79 -13.22
C HIS A 77 6.49 -1.92 -13.46
N ALA A 78 5.37 -2.51 -13.89
CA ALA A 78 4.10 -1.81 -13.97
C ALA A 78 3.62 -1.36 -12.58
N ALA A 79 3.69 -2.24 -11.57
CA ALA A 79 3.35 -1.88 -10.19
C ALA A 79 4.26 -0.76 -9.63
N LEU A 80 5.57 -0.83 -9.95
CA LEU A 80 6.55 0.20 -9.59
C LEU A 80 6.19 1.57 -10.16
N ALA A 81 6.00 1.68 -11.48
CA ALA A 81 5.67 2.94 -12.13
C ALA A 81 4.34 3.51 -11.61
N ASN A 82 3.30 2.68 -11.59
CA ASN A 82 1.95 3.12 -11.23
C ASN A 82 1.89 3.59 -9.75
N GLY A 83 2.61 2.93 -8.84
CA GLY A 83 2.69 3.38 -7.45
C GLY A 83 3.39 4.72 -7.29
N CYS A 84 4.45 4.98 -8.08
CA CYS A 84 5.09 6.30 -8.11
C CYS A 84 4.13 7.39 -8.57
N PHE A 85 3.25 7.12 -9.55
CA PHE A 85 2.31 8.14 -10.05
C PHE A 85 1.25 8.48 -9.00
N ILE A 86 0.73 7.47 -8.30
CA ILE A 86 -0.34 7.66 -7.32
C ILE A 86 0.17 8.41 -6.08
N HIS A 87 1.45 8.26 -5.73
CA HIS A 87 2.01 8.90 -4.54
C HIS A 87 2.81 10.20 -4.83
N SER A 88 2.83 10.70 -6.08
CA SER A 88 3.71 11.82 -6.46
C SER A 88 3.28 13.20 -5.99
N ILE A 89 1.98 13.40 -5.73
CA ILE A 89 1.42 14.71 -5.34
C ILE A 89 0.84 14.72 -3.93
N ASP A 90 1.15 13.69 -3.12
CA ASP A 90 0.71 13.61 -1.72
C ASP A 90 -0.81 13.72 -1.52
N PHE A 91 -1.59 13.27 -2.51
CA PHE A 91 -3.04 13.40 -2.51
C PHE A 91 -3.77 12.06 -2.31
N ASP A 92 -3.05 10.95 -2.35
CA ASP A 92 -3.57 9.63 -2.09
C ASP A 92 -4.02 9.46 -0.63
N ASP A 93 -4.92 8.49 -0.44
CA ASP A 93 -5.50 8.15 0.85
C ASP A 93 -4.48 7.83 1.95
N THR A 94 -4.97 7.79 3.19
CA THR A 94 -4.12 7.49 4.34
C THR A 94 -4.91 6.72 5.38
N HIS A 95 -4.36 5.59 5.83
CA HIS A 95 -4.83 4.91 7.03
C HIS A 95 -4.22 5.57 8.28
N PRO A 96 -4.98 6.37 9.06
CA PRO A 96 -4.39 7.29 10.03
C PRO A 96 -3.66 6.59 11.17
N ALA A 97 -4.21 5.47 11.67
CA ALA A 97 -3.61 4.74 12.79
C ALA A 97 -2.34 3.97 12.40
N ALA A 98 -2.16 3.67 11.13
CA ALA A 98 -0.98 2.98 10.61
C ALA A 98 0.02 3.94 9.96
N LEU A 99 -0.33 5.23 9.83
CA LEU A 99 0.40 6.25 9.06
C LEU A 99 0.85 5.73 7.67
N THR A 100 0.00 4.95 7.01
CA THR A 100 0.35 4.22 5.78
C THR A 100 -0.55 4.69 4.64
N HIS A 101 0.06 5.01 3.50
CA HIS A 101 -0.62 5.30 2.24
C HIS A 101 -0.91 4.00 1.49
N THR A 102 -1.92 3.26 1.95
CA THR A 102 -2.08 1.86 1.57
C THR A 102 -2.54 1.70 0.13
N SER A 103 -3.43 2.55 -0.38
CA SER A 103 -3.97 2.37 -1.73
C SER A 103 -2.97 2.72 -2.83
N SER A 104 -2.05 3.67 -2.60
CA SER A 104 -0.99 3.95 -3.57
C SER A 104 -0.03 2.78 -3.78
N VAL A 105 0.02 1.83 -2.84
CA VAL A 105 0.78 0.58 -2.98
C VAL A 105 -0.10 -0.53 -3.55
N LEU A 106 -1.32 -0.70 -3.03
CA LEU A 106 -2.14 -1.88 -3.32
C LEU A 106 -2.92 -1.78 -4.63
N VAL A 107 -3.38 -0.59 -5.04
CA VAL A 107 -4.05 -0.40 -6.34
C VAL A 107 -3.13 -0.76 -7.50
N PRO A 108 -1.89 -0.23 -7.61
CA PRO A 108 -1.02 -0.60 -8.72
C PRO A 108 -0.60 -2.06 -8.66
N ALA A 109 -0.40 -2.63 -7.46
CA ALA A 109 -0.11 -4.05 -7.30
C ALA A 109 -1.26 -4.94 -7.78
N ALA A 110 -2.49 -4.60 -7.40
CA ALA A 110 -3.71 -5.30 -7.82
C ALA A 110 -3.90 -5.27 -9.32
N LEU A 111 -3.80 -4.09 -9.93
CA LEU A 111 -3.99 -3.94 -11.38
C LEU A 111 -2.90 -4.68 -12.16
N ALA A 112 -1.62 -4.49 -11.81
CA ALA A 112 -0.52 -5.09 -12.56
C ALA A 112 -0.52 -6.63 -12.47
N LEU A 113 -0.62 -7.20 -11.27
CA LEU A 113 -0.68 -8.66 -11.12
C LEU A 113 -2.02 -9.22 -11.61
N GLY A 114 -3.11 -8.47 -11.44
CA GLY A 114 -4.44 -8.82 -11.94
C GLY A 114 -4.47 -8.99 -13.45
N GLU A 115 -3.92 -8.03 -14.21
CA GLU A 115 -3.78 -8.13 -15.66
C GLU A 115 -2.93 -9.36 -16.03
N LYS A 116 -1.81 -9.57 -15.31
CA LYS A 116 -0.92 -10.72 -15.56
C LYS A 116 -1.62 -12.07 -15.39
N LEU A 117 -2.53 -12.17 -14.42
CA LEU A 117 -3.28 -13.38 -14.10
C LEU A 117 -4.67 -13.44 -14.78
N SER A 118 -5.05 -12.39 -15.51
CA SER A 118 -6.41 -12.21 -16.03
C SER A 118 -7.49 -12.33 -14.93
N SER A 119 -7.21 -11.76 -13.76
CA SER A 119 -8.11 -11.80 -12.60
C SER A 119 -9.36 -10.96 -12.81
N ASN A 120 -10.49 -11.42 -12.25
CA ASN A 120 -11.74 -10.69 -12.30
C ASN A 120 -11.90 -9.72 -11.10
N GLY A 121 -12.90 -8.83 -11.17
CA GLY A 121 -13.12 -7.80 -10.14
C GLY A 121 -13.34 -8.35 -8.72
N ARG A 122 -13.97 -9.53 -8.55
CA ARG A 122 -14.18 -10.13 -7.21
C ARG A 122 -12.85 -10.58 -6.62
N GLU A 123 -11.98 -11.19 -7.43
CA GLU A 123 -10.64 -11.60 -7.02
C GLU A 123 -9.80 -10.38 -6.61
N ILE A 124 -9.85 -9.31 -7.41
CA ILE A 124 -9.16 -8.04 -7.13
C ILE A 124 -9.64 -7.40 -5.82
N ILE A 125 -10.96 -7.26 -5.64
CA ILE A 125 -11.54 -6.67 -4.44
C ILE A 125 -11.18 -7.48 -3.19
N THR A 126 -11.23 -8.81 -3.29
CA THR A 126 -10.88 -9.70 -2.18
C THR A 126 -9.41 -9.55 -1.80
N ALA A 127 -8.50 -9.65 -2.79
CA ALA A 127 -7.07 -9.53 -2.55
C ALA A 127 -6.66 -8.15 -2.03
N PHE A 128 -7.27 -7.09 -2.57
CA PHE A 128 -7.03 -5.72 -2.11
C PHE A 128 -7.48 -5.54 -0.65
N THR A 129 -8.69 -5.98 -0.31
CA THR A 129 -9.23 -5.88 1.06
C THR A 129 -8.31 -6.58 2.07
N LEU A 130 -7.83 -7.78 1.73
CA LEU A 130 -6.96 -8.57 2.60
C LEU A 130 -5.54 -7.99 2.69
N GLY A 131 -5.01 -7.47 1.59
CA GLY A 131 -3.75 -6.73 1.61
C GLY A 131 -3.83 -5.48 2.48
N PHE A 132 -4.95 -4.76 2.41
CA PHE A 132 -5.19 -3.57 3.20
C PHE A 132 -5.26 -3.92 4.69
N GLU A 133 -6.03 -4.95 5.06
CA GLU A 133 -6.13 -5.46 6.43
C GLU A 133 -4.74 -5.76 6.99
N VAL A 134 -3.91 -6.52 6.26
CA VAL A 134 -2.57 -6.90 6.70
C VAL A 134 -1.67 -5.67 6.88
N ALA A 135 -1.60 -4.77 5.90
CA ALA A 135 -0.77 -3.58 5.98
C ALA A 135 -1.15 -2.70 7.19
N ALA A 136 -2.46 -2.49 7.40
CA ALA A 136 -2.96 -1.64 8.48
C ALA A 136 -2.74 -2.30 9.86
N LYS A 137 -3.04 -3.59 10.01
CA LYS A 137 -2.82 -4.35 11.26
C LYS A 137 -1.33 -4.37 11.66
N VAL A 138 -0.44 -4.63 10.70
CA VAL A 138 1.01 -4.61 10.93
C VAL A 138 1.49 -3.21 11.24
N GLY A 139 1.06 -2.18 10.50
CA GLY A 139 1.45 -0.81 10.79
C GLY A 139 1.01 -0.35 12.19
N ARG A 140 -0.21 -0.68 12.60
CA ARG A 140 -0.73 -0.35 13.94
C ARG A 140 0.02 -1.04 15.08
N SER A 141 0.70 -2.16 14.84
CA SER A 141 1.43 -2.88 15.89
C SER A 141 2.79 -2.24 16.20
N VAL A 142 3.36 -1.49 15.27
CA VAL A 142 4.70 -0.86 15.39
C VAL A 142 4.66 0.66 15.54
N MET A 143 3.47 1.27 15.48
CA MET A 143 3.30 2.70 15.70
C MET A 143 3.25 3.08 17.19
N PRO A 144 3.80 4.25 17.59
CA PRO A 144 4.37 5.30 16.72
C PRO A 144 5.87 5.13 16.40
N ASP A 145 6.56 4.17 17.01
CA ASP A 145 8.04 4.09 16.99
C ASP A 145 8.63 3.98 15.58
N LEU A 146 8.01 3.20 14.69
CA LEU A 146 8.48 3.03 13.31
C LEU A 146 8.64 4.37 12.60
N ALA A 147 7.68 5.28 12.82
CA ALA A 147 7.64 6.58 12.17
C ALA A 147 8.75 7.54 12.62
N ARG A 148 9.59 7.14 13.58
CA ARG A 148 10.77 7.93 13.98
C ARG A 148 11.82 8.02 12.89
N PHE A 149 11.98 6.97 12.08
CA PHE A 149 13.06 6.87 11.10
C PHE A 149 12.60 6.35 9.74
N TRP A 150 11.49 5.61 9.70
CA TRP A 150 11.08 4.83 8.55
C TRP A 150 9.74 5.29 8.01
N HIS A 151 9.62 5.32 6.68
CA HIS A 151 8.37 5.63 6.02
C HIS A 151 7.47 4.39 5.99
N SER A 152 6.41 4.39 6.79
CA SER A 152 5.49 3.26 6.97
C SER A 152 4.91 2.71 5.67
N THR A 153 4.63 3.56 4.69
CA THR A 153 4.16 3.15 3.36
C THR A 153 5.12 2.19 2.68
N ALA A 154 6.43 2.48 2.74
CA ALA A 154 7.45 1.65 2.07
C ALA A 154 7.57 0.27 2.73
N LEU A 155 7.34 0.18 4.05
CA LEU A 155 7.50 -1.04 4.81
C LEU A 155 6.20 -1.84 4.92
N ASN A 156 5.18 -1.26 5.56
CA ASN A 156 3.89 -1.93 5.80
C ASN A 156 3.16 -2.21 4.47
N GLY A 157 3.30 -1.30 3.49
CA GLY A 157 2.73 -1.46 2.17
C GLY A 157 3.29 -2.68 1.43
N ALA A 158 4.60 -2.95 1.56
CA ALA A 158 5.22 -4.13 0.93
C ALA A 158 4.65 -5.44 1.49
N ILE A 159 4.42 -5.49 2.79
CA ILE A 159 3.82 -6.64 3.47
C ILE A 159 2.36 -6.82 3.02
N GLY A 160 1.58 -5.73 2.91
CA GLY A 160 0.23 -5.77 2.35
C GLY A 160 0.19 -6.22 0.89
N ALA A 161 1.12 -5.74 0.06
CA ALA A 161 1.23 -6.13 -1.34
C ALA A 161 1.60 -7.61 -1.48
N ALA A 162 2.38 -8.18 -0.56
CA ALA A 162 2.65 -9.61 -0.52
C ALA A 162 1.41 -10.43 -0.12
N ALA A 163 0.60 -9.96 0.83
CA ALA A 163 -0.66 -10.61 1.19
C ALA A 163 -1.65 -10.60 0.01
N LEU A 164 -1.77 -9.44 -0.66
CA LEU A 164 -2.57 -9.26 -1.88
C LEU A 164 -2.10 -10.20 -2.98
N GLY A 165 -0.80 -10.18 -3.29
CA GLY A 165 -0.21 -11.05 -4.32
C GLY A 165 -0.39 -12.52 -3.98
N GLY A 166 -0.18 -12.90 -2.73
CA GLY A 166 -0.37 -14.26 -2.26
C GLY A 166 -1.81 -14.75 -2.40
N LYS A 167 -2.80 -13.86 -2.18
CA LYS A 167 -4.21 -14.17 -2.41
C LYS A 167 -4.52 -14.41 -3.89
N LEU A 168 -4.07 -13.53 -4.78
CA LEU A 168 -4.27 -13.69 -6.23
C LEU A 168 -3.55 -14.94 -6.76
N LEU A 169 -2.39 -15.28 -6.22
CA LEU A 169 -1.60 -16.46 -6.61
C LEU A 169 -2.11 -17.77 -5.98
N LYS A 170 -3.14 -17.71 -5.14
CA LYS A 170 -3.71 -18.85 -4.42
C LYS A 170 -2.63 -19.62 -3.65
N LEU A 171 -1.84 -18.88 -2.86
CA LEU A 171 -0.87 -19.48 -1.94
C LEU A 171 -1.61 -20.21 -0.80
N ASP A 172 -1.04 -21.31 -0.32
CA ASP A 172 -1.50 -21.93 0.93
C ASP A 172 -1.03 -21.13 2.17
N VAL A 173 -1.43 -21.56 3.37
CA VAL A 173 -1.13 -20.86 4.62
C VAL A 173 0.38 -20.79 4.91
N GLU A 174 1.14 -21.84 4.59
CA GLU A 174 2.57 -21.87 4.83
C GLU A 174 3.31 -20.97 3.82
N GLN A 175 2.90 -21.02 2.56
CA GLN A 175 3.39 -20.14 1.51
C GLN A 175 3.09 -18.67 1.82
N MET A 176 1.88 -18.34 2.27
CA MET A 176 1.52 -16.98 2.69
C MET A 176 2.42 -16.50 3.85
N ASN A 177 2.65 -17.36 4.85
CA ASN A 177 3.53 -17.05 5.98
C ASN A 177 4.95 -16.69 5.52
N MET A 178 5.51 -17.48 4.60
CA MET A 178 6.82 -17.20 4.00
C MET A 178 6.82 -15.95 3.14
N ALA A 179 5.77 -15.69 2.36
CA ALA A 179 5.67 -14.50 1.51
C ALA A 179 5.66 -13.21 2.34
N LEU A 180 4.90 -13.19 3.45
CA LEU A 180 4.91 -12.09 4.42
C LEU A 180 6.31 -11.93 5.05
N GLY A 181 6.98 -13.03 5.35
CA GLY A 181 8.35 -13.04 5.85
C GLY A 181 9.36 -12.39 4.91
N ILE A 182 9.37 -12.81 3.64
CA ILE A 182 10.27 -12.24 2.63
C ILE A 182 9.95 -10.76 2.41
N ALA A 183 8.66 -10.39 2.32
CA ALA A 183 8.26 -9.01 2.10
C ALA A 183 8.72 -8.08 3.24
N ALA A 184 8.61 -8.54 4.49
CA ALA A 184 9.08 -7.81 5.66
C ALA A 184 10.62 -7.70 5.74
N ASP A 185 11.35 -8.69 5.21
CA ASP A 185 12.81 -8.71 5.17
C ASP A 185 13.39 -7.71 4.14
N ILE A 186 12.75 -7.60 2.96
CA ILE A 186 13.21 -6.70 1.88
C ILE A 186 12.57 -5.30 1.93
N ALA A 187 11.63 -5.08 2.87
CA ALA A 187 10.98 -3.81 3.12
C ALA A 187 11.98 -2.74 3.57
N SER A 188 11.95 -1.57 2.94
CA SER A 188 12.82 -0.44 3.31
C SER A 188 12.29 0.89 2.76
N GLY A 189 12.62 1.98 3.46
CA GLY A 189 12.33 3.36 3.05
C GLY A 189 12.51 4.32 4.22
N THR A 190 13.49 5.23 4.13
CA THR A 190 13.81 6.16 5.23
C THR A 190 12.99 7.44 5.09
N TYR A 191 12.75 8.15 6.20
CA TYR A 191 12.06 9.44 6.15
C TYR A 191 12.88 10.61 5.59
N ALA A 192 14.14 10.38 5.19
CA ALA A 192 14.98 11.42 4.60
C ALA A 192 14.32 12.08 3.37
N CYS A 193 13.50 11.34 2.63
CA CYS A 193 12.73 11.85 1.48
C CYS A 193 11.88 13.10 1.77
N ILE A 194 11.42 13.30 3.01
CA ILE A 194 10.59 14.44 3.39
C ILE A 194 11.37 15.77 3.30
N GLU A 195 12.69 15.74 3.52
CA GLU A 195 13.54 16.93 3.52
C GLU A 195 13.90 17.41 2.11
N PHE A 196 13.95 16.50 1.13
CA PHE A 196 14.49 16.79 -0.20
C PHE A 196 13.43 17.04 -1.27
N GLY A 197 12.17 16.65 -1.04
CA GLY A 197 11.08 16.86 -2.00
C GLY A 197 11.35 16.20 -3.36
N ASP A 198 12.16 15.15 -3.39
CA ASP A 198 12.54 14.42 -4.59
C ASP A 198 11.62 13.20 -4.85
N ILE A 199 11.90 12.45 -5.91
CA ILE A 199 11.11 11.27 -6.31
C ILE A 199 11.08 10.16 -5.25
N THR A 200 11.98 10.16 -4.26
CA THR A 200 12.17 9.00 -3.37
C THR A 200 10.96 8.72 -2.49
N LYS A 201 10.17 9.74 -2.13
CA LYS A 201 8.91 9.52 -1.42
C LYS A 201 7.92 8.73 -2.27
N SER A 202 7.71 9.15 -3.51
CA SER A 202 6.87 8.46 -4.51
C SER A 202 7.38 7.04 -4.78
N LEU A 203 8.70 6.90 -4.88
CA LEU A 203 9.40 5.63 -5.08
C LEU A 203 9.13 4.63 -3.95
N HIS A 204 8.91 5.08 -2.71
CA HIS A 204 8.54 4.19 -1.62
C HIS A 204 7.25 3.41 -1.91
N SER A 205 6.26 4.05 -2.52
CA SER A 205 4.98 3.40 -2.83
C SER A 205 5.13 2.37 -3.96
N GLY A 206 5.79 2.78 -5.06
CA GLY A 206 6.09 1.89 -6.18
C GLY A 206 6.99 0.70 -5.79
N MET A 207 8.06 0.95 -5.03
CA MET A 207 8.96 -0.11 -4.56
C MET A 207 8.27 -1.06 -3.58
N ALA A 208 7.39 -0.56 -2.70
CA ALA A 208 6.60 -1.42 -1.82
C ALA A 208 5.72 -2.38 -2.63
N ALA A 209 5.03 -1.87 -3.66
CA ALA A 209 4.19 -2.67 -4.53
C ALA A 209 5.01 -3.76 -5.24
N MET A 210 6.13 -3.37 -5.86
CA MET A 210 7.05 -4.28 -6.53
C MET A 210 7.61 -5.35 -5.59
N LYS A 211 8.15 -4.96 -4.44
CA LYS A 211 8.78 -5.87 -3.46
C LYS A 211 7.78 -6.88 -2.90
N GLY A 212 6.58 -6.43 -2.52
CA GLY A 212 5.55 -7.32 -2.00
C GLY A 212 5.11 -8.35 -3.02
N LEU A 213 4.86 -7.93 -4.26
CA LEU A 213 4.51 -8.84 -5.35
C LEU A 213 5.66 -9.81 -5.68
N LEU A 214 6.91 -9.33 -5.67
CA LEU A 214 8.09 -10.17 -5.85
C LEU A 214 8.17 -11.27 -4.78
N ALA A 215 7.93 -10.93 -3.51
CA ALA A 215 7.95 -11.89 -2.41
C ALA A 215 6.90 -13.00 -2.60
N ALA A 216 5.66 -12.64 -2.91
CA ALA A 216 4.59 -13.61 -3.16
C ALA A 216 4.87 -14.47 -4.41
N TRP A 217 5.38 -13.85 -5.48
CA TRP A 217 5.71 -14.55 -6.72
C TRP A 217 6.89 -15.52 -6.53
N LEU A 218 7.90 -15.13 -5.76
CA LEU A 218 9.05 -15.99 -5.44
C LEU A 218 8.60 -17.26 -4.71
N VAL A 219 7.73 -17.12 -3.70
CA VAL A 219 7.16 -18.28 -2.98
C VAL A 219 6.31 -19.13 -3.92
N LYS A 220 5.49 -18.52 -4.79
CA LYS A 220 4.72 -19.28 -5.80
C LYS A 220 5.61 -20.12 -6.72
N LYS A 221 6.85 -19.69 -6.96
CA LYS A 221 7.86 -20.41 -7.76
C LYS A 221 8.66 -21.44 -6.96
N GLY A 222 8.30 -21.71 -5.71
CA GLY A 222 8.98 -22.68 -4.85
C GLY A 222 10.10 -22.09 -4.00
N GLY A 223 10.25 -20.76 -3.99
CA GLY A 223 11.11 -20.07 -3.04
C GLY A 223 10.61 -20.26 -1.60
N ILE A 224 11.54 -20.23 -0.65
CA ILE A 224 11.28 -20.35 0.78
C ILE A 224 11.72 -19.08 1.50
N GLY A 225 11.14 -18.79 2.66
CA GLY A 225 11.41 -17.57 3.41
C GLY A 225 11.27 -17.75 4.93
N PRO A 226 11.64 -16.73 5.71
CA PRO A 226 11.47 -16.77 7.15
C PRO A 226 9.98 -16.88 7.51
N LYS A 227 9.65 -17.72 8.48
CA LYS A 227 8.29 -17.87 9.00
C LYS A 227 8.14 -17.14 10.33
N ASN A 228 6.92 -16.76 10.69
CA ASN A 228 6.59 -16.14 11.98
C ASN A 228 7.25 -14.77 12.18
N ILE A 229 7.39 -14.02 11.09
CA ILE A 229 8.20 -12.80 11.02
C ILE A 229 7.74 -11.70 11.98
N PHE A 230 6.46 -11.65 12.35
CA PHE A 230 5.93 -10.59 13.20
C PHE A 230 6.27 -10.83 14.68
N GLU A 231 6.11 -12.06 15.16
CA GLU A 231 6.35 -12.45 16.55
C GLU A 231 7.76 -12.98 16.82
N TYR A 232 8.61 -13.10 15.79
CA TYR A 232 9.99 -13.55 15.96
C TYR A 232 10.83 -12.54 16.74
N GLU A 233 11.76 -13.01 17.58
CA GLU A 233 12.57 -12.16 18.46
C GLU A 233 13.38 -11.10 17.71
N LYS A 234 13.96 -11.48 16.55
CA LYS A 234 14.62 -10.56 15.61
C LYS A 234 13.74 -10.25 14.40
N GLY A 235 12.42 -10.29 14.61
CA GLY A 235 11.40 -10.10 13.59
C GLY A 235 11.00 -8.65 13.39
N TYR A 236 10.15 -8.41 12.40
CA TYR A 236 9.74 -7.09 11.93
C TYR A 236 9.29 -6.17 13.09
N CYS A 237 8.39 -6.65 13.96
CA CYS A 237 7.79 -5.79 14.97
C CYS A 237 8.80 -5.28 16.01
N ARG A 238 9.76 -6.13 16.41
CA ARG A 238 10.79 -5.77 17.41
C ARG A 238 11.95 -4.97 16.82
N ILE A 239 12.16 -5.05 15.50
CA ILE A 239 13.14 -4.21 14.80
C ILE A 239 12.63 -2.76 14.74
N TYR A 240 11.34 -2.57 14.44
CA TYR A 240 10.79 -1.25 14.14
C TYR A 240 10.04 -0.60 15.31
N SER A 241 9.90 -1.27 16.45
CA SER A 241 9.35 -0.69 17.67
C SER A 241 10.01 -1.26 18.92
N ASN A 242 10.25 -0.38 19.90
CA ASN A 242 10.73 -0.78 21.23
C ASN A 242 9.61 -1.35 22.11
N ASN A 243 8.35 -1.05 21.77
CA ASN A 243 7.17 -1.54 22.47
C ASN A 243 6.07 -1.97 21.49
N PRO A 244 6.34 -2.99 20.65
CA PRO A 244 5.38 -3.41 19.64
C PRO A 244 4.16 -4.07 20.29
N LYS A 245 2.98 -3.77 19.77
CA LYS A 245 1.71 -4.39 20.15
C LYS A 245 1.38 -5.52 19.20
N ILE A 246 2.21 -6.55 19.17
CA ILE A 246 2.23 -7.61 18.14
C ILE A 246 0.89 -8.36 18.08
N GLU A 247 0.25 -8.58 19.23
CA GLU A 247 -1.02 -9.30 19.38
C GLU A 247 -2.12 -8.68 18.53
N ARG A 248 -2.10 -7.35 18.37
CA ARG A 248 -3.06 -6.58 17.57
C ARG A 248 -3.09 -6.96 16.11
N ILE A 249 -2.04 -7.60 15.59
CA ILE A 249 -2.00 -8.06 14.19
C ILE A 249 -3.09 -9.11 13.93
N SER A 250 -3.33 -9.99 14.91
CA SER A 250 -4.31 -11.08 14.79
C SER A 250 -5.65 -10.79 15.47
N GLU A 251 -5.80 -9.65 16.14
CA GLU A 251 -7.02 -9.27 16.85
C GLU A 251 -8.12 -8.80 15.88
N ASN A 252 -9.31 -9.39 16.02
CA ASN A 252 -10.54 -8.96 15.33
C ASN A 252 -10.37 -8.81 13.81
N LEU A 253 -9.70 -9.77 13.16
CA LEU A 253 -9.48 -9.75 11.71
C LEU A 253 -10.81 -9.65 10.95
N GLY A 254 -10.94 -8.64 10.10
CA GLY A 254 -12.13 -8.35 9.31
C GLY A 254 -13.36 -7.90 10.11
N LYS A 255 -13.22 -7.56 11.41
CA LYS A 255 -14.35 -7.24 12.30
C LYS A 255 -14.12 -5.97 13.15
N PRO A 256 -14.26 -4.77 12.56
CA PRO A 256 -14.46 -4.50 11.13
C PRO A 256 -13.13 -4.59 10.35
N PHE A 257 -13.21 -4.62 9.02
CA PHE A 257 -12.02 -4.47 8.17
C PHE A 257 -11.39 -3.08 8.37
N GLU A 258 -10.06 -3.03 8.38
CA GLU A 258 -9.29 -1.81 8.62
C GLU A 258 -9.53 -0.72 7.56
N ILE A 259 -9.88 -1.11 6.33
CA ILE A 259 -10.23 -0.16 5.25
C ILE A 259 -11.41 0.74 5.60
N ALA A 260 -12.29 0.32 6.53
CA ALA A 260 -13.38 1.16 7.04
C ALA A 260 -12.89 2.45 7.73
N PHE A 261 -11.65 2.45 8.22
CA PHE A 261 -11.03 3.59 8.90
C PHE A 261 -10.08 4.40 8.00
N ASN A 262 -10.06 4.10 6.70
CA ASN A 262 -9.22 4.79 5.74
C ASN A 262 -9.78 6.18 5.37
N GLY A 263 -8.90 7.18 5.26
CA GLY A 263 -9.25 8.56 4.95
C GLY A 263 -8.84 8.97 3.54
N ILE A 264 -9.80 9.38 2.71
CA ILE A 264 -9.53 10.05 1.43
C ILE A 264 -9.22 11.53 1.72
N LYS A 265 -8.18 12.05 1.08
CA LYS A 265 -7.71 13.42 1.30
C LYS A 265 -8.57 14.44 0.56
N ALA A 266 -8.84 15.57 1.21
CA ALA A 266 -9.51 16.71 0.57
C ALA A 266 -8.54 17.66 -0.15
N PHE A 267 -7.26 17.63 0.23
CA PHE A 267 -6.20 18.50 -0.31
C PHE A 267 -4.93 17.68 -0.61
N PRO A 268 -4.17 18.02 -1.68
CA PRO A 268 -2.89 17.40 -2.04
C PRO A 268 -1.78 17.85 -1.08
N SER A 269 -1.83 17.35 0.15
CA SER A 269 -0.92 17.75 1.22
C SER A 269 -0.85 16.68 2.32
N ILE A 270 0.15 16.82 3.20
CA ILE A 270 0.28 15.98 4.39
C ILE A 270 -0.99 16.04 5.25
N LEU A 271 -1.45 14.88 5.74
CA LEU A 271 -2.71 14.75 6.49
C LEU A 271 -2.82 15.74 7.66
N ALA A 272 -1.72 15.99 8.38
CA ALA A 272 -1.69 16.92 9.52
C ALA A 272 -2.07 18.37 9.15
N SER A 273 -1.93 18.77 7.89
CA SER A 273 -2.28 20.12 7.41
C SER A 273 -3.77 20.30 7.10
N HIS A 274 -4.54 19.20 6.99
CA HIS A 274 -5.94 19.27 6.57
C HIS A 274 -6.81 20.00 7.60
N THR A 275 -6.64 19.71 8.89
CA THR A 275 -7.39 20.38 9.96
C THR A 275 -7.14 21.90 10.00
N PRO A 276 -5.87 22.38 9.98
CA PRO A 276 -5.59 23.81 9.82
C PRO A 276 -6.20 24.45 8.56
N ILE A 277 -6.11 23.79 7.40
CA ILE A 277 -6.68 24.31 6.14
C ILE A 277 -8.20 24.47 6.28
N GLN A 278 -8.90 23.43 6.76
CA GLN A 278 -10.35 23.48 6.95
C GLN A 278 -10.77 24.55 7.97
N ALA A 279 -10.02 24.69 9.07
CA ALA A 279 -10.29 25.73 10.06
C ALA A 279 -10.13 27.13 9.47
N LEU A 280 -9.08 27.36 8.68
CA LEU A 280 -8.86 28.63 7.99
C LEU A 280 -9.98 28.93 6.99
N MET A 281 -10.39 27.95 6.17
CA MET A 281 -11.49 28.12 5.21
C MET A 281 -12.80 28.54 5.90
N LYS A 282 -13.13 27.91 7.04
CA LYS A 282 -14.31 28.29 7.85
C LYS A 282 -14.21 29.70 8.43
N ILE A 283 -13.02 30.11 8.87
CA ILE A 283 -12.78 31.48 9.37
C ILE A 283 -12.92 32.50 8.24
N MET A 284 -12.35 32.21 7.07
CA MET A 284 -12.42 33.07 5.89
C MET A 284 -13.88 33.27 5.44
N GLU A 285 -14.65 32.18 5.36
CA GLU A 285 -16.07 32.22 5.02
C GLU A 285 -16.87 33.03 6.05
N SER A 286 -16.74 32.73 7.34
CA SER A 286 -17.51 33.41 8.41
C SER A 286 -17.15 34.88 8.60
N ARG A 287 -15.94 35.30 8.21
CA ARG A 287 -15.47 36.69 8.30
C ARG A 287 -15.45 37.43 6.97
N ASN A 288 -15.93 36.81 5.88
CA ASN A 288 -15.88 37.34 4.52
C ASN A 288 -14.47 37.82 4.12
N VAL A 289 -13.44 37.08 4.55
CA VAL A 289 -12.03 37.36 4.23
C VAL A 289 -11.67 36.61 2.96
N LYS A 290 -11.21 37.34 1.94
CA LYS A 290 -10.75 36.76 0.67
C LYS A 290 -9.24 36.60 0.65
N SER A 291 -8.74 35.63 -0.11
CA SER A 291 -7.31 35.58 -0.45
C SER A 291 -6.93 36.85 -1.23
N ARG A 292 -5.74 37.40 -0.98
CA ARG A 292 -5.16 38.42 -1.86
C ARG A 292 -4.74 37.73 -3.16
N GLY A 293 -5.63 37.66 -4.15
CA GLY A 293 -5.25 37.15 -5.48
C GLY A 293 -6.31 36.38 -6.26
N ASN A 294 -7.58 36.74 -6.18
CA ASN A 294 -8.62 36.47 -7.18
C ASN A 294 -9.59 37.65 -7.23
#